data_AF-A0AAV3PW71-F1
#
_entry.id   AF-A0AAV3PW71-F1
#
_cell.length_a   1.000
_cell.length_b   1.000
_cell.length_c   1.000
_cell.angle_alpha   90.00
_cell.angle_beta   90.00
_cell.angle_gamma   90.00
#
_symmetry.space_group_name_H-M   'P 1'
#
loop_
_entity.id
_entity.type
_entity.pdbx_description
1 polymer ?
#
loop_
_entity_poly.entity_id
_entity_poly.type
_entity_poly.pdbx_seq_one_letter_code
_entity_poly.pdbx_strand_id
1 'polypeptide(L)' 'MDQNVVMIPDVKPELDHWMVRVTITEEMPTFIGYKNGTRYKRYIFTDDQGNTVPAIVFATSIYQCVVLVWCLKYIQC' A
#
# COMPACT_ATOMS: atom_id res chain seq x y z
N MET A 1 -13.62 1.02 -20.14
CA MET A 1 -12.26 0.49 -19.94
C MET A 1 -12.33 -0.37 -18.70
N ASP A 2 -12.38 -1.69 -18.87
CA ASP A 2 -12.30 -2.63 -17.76
C ASP A 2 -10.91 -2.48 -17.16
N GLN A 3 -10.80 -1.73 -16.07
CA GLN A 3 -9.56 -1.64 -15.32
C GLN A 3 -9.30 -3.04 -14.74
N ASN A 4 -8.13 -3.61 -15.01
CA ASN A 4 -7.76 -4.96 -14.62
C ASN A 4 -7.69 -5.05 -13.08
N VAL A 5 -8.81 -5.43 -12.45
CA VAL A 5 -8.90 -5.64 -11.01
C VAL A 5 -8.26 -6.99 -10.69
N VAL A 6 -7.23 -6.97 -9.86
CA VAL A 6 -6.45 -8.14 -9.44
C VAL A 6 -6.49 -8.29 -7.92
N MET A 7 -6.04 -9.44 -7.42
CA MET A 7 -5.89 -9.70 -5.99
C MET A 7 -4.50 -9.28 -5.51
N ILE A 8 -4.33 -9.10 -4.20
CA ILE A 8 -3.04 -8.71 -3.61
C ILE A 8 -1.90 -9.64 -4.04
N PRO A 9 -2.04 -10.98 -4.03
CA PRO A 9 -0.96 -11.89 -4.40
C PRO A 9 -0.54 -11.80 -5.87
N ASP A 10 -1.42 -11.29 -6.73
CA ASP A 10 -1.18 -11.17 -8.17
C ASP A 10 -0.45 -9.88 -8.53
N VAL A 11 -0.35 -8.92 -7.60
CA VAL A 11 0.38 -7.68 -7.80
C VAL A 11 1.88 -7.96 -7.86
N LYS A 12 2.49 -7.59 -8.98
CA LYS A 12 3.94 -7.72 -9.21
C LYS A 12 4.53 -6.40 -9.72
N PRO A 13 5.80 -6.10 -9.44
CA PRO A 13 6.46 -4.87 -9.89
C PRO A 13 6.44 -4.65 -11.40
N GLU A 14 6.44 -5.73 -12.19
CA GLU A 14 6.40 -5.69 -13.65
C GLU A 14 5.02 -5.40 -14.26
N LEU A 15 3.96 -5.36 -13.44
CA LEU A 15 2.63 -5.01 -13.93
C LEU A 15 2.52 -3.49 -14.12
N ASP A 16 2.46 -3.05 -15.38
CA ASP A 16 2.35 -1.64 -15.74
C ASP A 16 1.12 -0.95 -15.13
N HIS A 17 -0.03 -1.64 -15.09
CA HIS A 17 -1.27 -1.10 -14.55
C HIS A 17 -2.09 -2.20 -13.88
N TRP A 18 -2.56 -1.92 -12.67
CA TRP A 18 -3.42 -2.81 -11.91
C TRP A 18 -4.28 -2.01 -10.95
N MET A 19 -5.38 -2.63 -10.52
CA MET A 19 -6.19 -2.12 -9.43
C MET A 19 -6.46 -3.26 -8.45
N VAL A 20 -6.37 -3.01 -7.15
CA VAL A 20 -6.81 -3.96 -6.13
C VAL A 20 -7.90 -3.30 -5.31
N ARG A 21 -8.98 -4.03 -5.05
CA ARG A 21 -9.99 -3.61 -4.07
C ARG A 21 -9.55 -4.06 -2.69
N VAL A 22 -9.41 -3.10 -1.78
CA VAL A 22 -8.94 -3.39 -0.42
C VAL A 22 -9.80 -2.68 0.62
N THR A 23 -9.87 -3.27 1.80
CA THR A 23 -10.35 -2.64 3.02
C THR A 23 -9.16 -2.34 3.92
N ILE A 24 -9.21 -1.20 4.60
CA ILE A 24 -8.23 -0.87 5.65
C ILE A 24 -8.62 -1.64 6.91
N THR A 25 -7.81 -2.61 7.31
CA THR A 25 -8.06 -3.40 8.52
C THR A 25 -7.29 -2.89 9.72
N GLU A 26 -6.13 -2.29 9.50
CA GLU A 26 -5.39 -1.58 10.55
C GLU A 26 -4.87 -0.24 10.04
N GLU A 27 -5.03 0.78 10.89
CA GLU A 27 -4.49 2.11 10.68
C GLU A 27 -3.45 2.40 11.76
N MET A 28 -2.18 2.52 11.37
CA MET A 28 -1.13 2.88 12.30
C MET A 28 -1.00 4.41 12.43
N PRO A 29 -0.48 4.92 13.56
CA PRO A 29 -0.26 6.34 13.75
C PRO A 29 0.59 6.95 12.64
N THR A 30 0.37 8.24 12.35
CA THR A 30 1.22 8.98 11.42
C THR A 30 2.64 9.08 11.99
N PHE A 31 3.62 8.63 11.23
CA PHE A 31 5.03 8.74 11.58
C PHE A 31 5.69 9.89 10.82
N ILE A 32 6.60 10.58 11.50
CA ILE A 32 7.45 11.60 10.88
C ILE A 32 8.83 10.96 10.69
N GLY A 33 9.23 10.75 9.44
CA GLY A 33 10.55 10.21 9.12
C GLY A 33 11.65 11.21 9.52
N TYR A 34 12.61 10.75 10.31
CA TYR A 34 13.65 11.60 10.92
C TYR A 34 14.63 12.23 9.93
N LYS A 35 14.75 11.71 8.70
CA LYS A 35 15.81 12.16 7.78
C LYS A 35 15.46 13.40 6.97
N ASN A 36 14.18 13.65 6.65
CA ASN A 36 13.75 14.73 5.75
C ASN A 36 12.41 15.39 6.13
N GLY A 37 11.86 15.13 7.33
CA GLY A 37 10.54 15.64 7.73
C GLY A 37 9.37 15.05 6.92
N THR A 38 9.62 14.03 6.10
CA THR A 38 8.60 13.34 5.33
C THR A 38 7.64 12.63 6.27
N ARG A 39 6.37 13.06 6.24
CA ARG A 39 5.30 12.40 6.99
C ARG A 39 4.79 11.23 6.16
N TYR A 40 4.61 10.09 6.80
CA TYR A 40 3.96 8.93 6.19
C TYR A 40 3.01 8.28 7.18
N LYS A 41 2.05 7.52 6.65
CA LYS A 41 1.11 6.72 7.42
C LYS A 41 1.17 5.29 6.94
N ARG A 42 1.11 4.34 7.86
CA ARG A 42 1.10 2.92 7.54
C ARG A 42 -0.30 2.36 7.68
N TYR A 43 -0.65 1.47 6.77
CA TYR A 43 -1.92 0.78 6.74
C TYR A 43 -1.68 -0.71 6.55
N ILE A 44 -2.62 -1.52 7.01
CA ILE A 44 -2.78 -2.89 6.54
C ILE A 44 -4.00 -2.93 5.63
N PHE A 45 -3.78 -3.33 4.39
CA PHE A 45 -4.83 -3.53 3.40
C PHE A 45 -5.17 -5.00 3.31
N THR A 46 -6.47 -5.29 3.21
CA THR A 46 -6.99 -6.65 3.07
C THR A 46 -7.89 -6.71 1.84
N ASP A 47 -7.66 -7.67 0.94
CA ASP A 47 -8.56 -7.91 -0.19
C ASP A 47 -9.78 -8.75 0.20
N ASP A 48 -10.66 -9.02 -0.76
CA ASP A 48 -11.90 -9.78 -0.54
C ASP A 48 -11.66 -11.28 -0.24
N GLN A 49 -10.46 -11.79 -0.50
CA GLN A 49 -10.04 -13.15 -0.16
C GLN A 49 -9.33 -13.23 1.20
N GLY A 50 -9.14 -12.10 1.88
CA GLY A 50 -8.46 -12.03 3.17
C GLY A 50 -6.94 -11.99 3.08
N ASN A 51 -6.36 -11.81 1.89
CA ASN A 51 -4.93 -11.59 1.76
C ASN A 51 -4.60 -10.20 2.30
N THR A 52 -3.47 -10.06 2.98
CA THR A 52 -3.08 -8.78 3.59
C THR A 52 -1.75 -8.26 3.04
N VAL A 53 -1.62 -6.94 2.96
CA VAL A 53 -0.36 -6.28 2.61
C VAL A 53 -0.15 -4.99 3.42
N PRO A 54 1.04 -4.78 3.98
CA PRO A 54 1.39 -3.50 4.57
C PRO A 54 1.57 -2.44 3.48
N ALA A 55 1.01 -1.25 3.69
CA ALA A 55 1.11 -0.13 2.77
C ALA A 55 1.64 1.12 3.48
N ILE A 56 2.39 1.96 2.75
CA ILE A 56 2.95 3.21 3.26
C ILE A 56 2.48 4.35 2.36
N VAL A 57 1.72 5.29 2.94
CA VAL A 57 1.25 6.49 2.23
C VAL A 57 2.08 7.69 2.69
N PHE A 58 2.82 8.31 1.77
CA PHE A 58 3.60 9.51 2.04
C PHE A 58 2.74 10.78 1.88
N ALA A 59 3.02 11.83 2.64
CA ALA A 59 2.13 13.00 2.80
C ALA A 59 1.87 13.84 1.54
N THR A 60 2.74 13.81 0.54
CA THR A 60 2.42 14.35 -0.79
C THR A 60 1.24 13.62 -1.44
N SER A 61 1.00 12.38 -1.04
CA SER A 61 -0.05 11.50 -1.54
C SER A 61 -1.22 11.30 -0.55
N ILE A 62 -1.06 11.71 0.72
CA ILE A 62 -2.14 11.66 1.73
C ILE A 62 -3.33 12.54 1.30
N TYR A 63 -3.08 13.65 0.61
CA TYR A 63 -4.13 14.51 0.06
C TYR A 63 -4.61 14.11 -1.35
N GLN A 64 -3.92 13.17 -2.02
CA GLN A 64 -4.21 12.77 -3.41
C GLN A 64 -4.77 11.35 -3.54
N CYS A 65 -5.03 10.63 -2.44
CA CYS A 65 -5.50 9.23 -2.47
C CYS A 65 -4.61 8.28 -3.30
N VAL A 66 -3.33 8.61 -3.50
CA VAL A 66 -2.37 7.71 -4.16
C VAL A 66 -1.66 6.92 -3.07
N VAL A 67 -1.97 5.63 -2.95
CA VAL A 67 -1.31 4.76 -1.98
C VAL A 67 -0.17 4.01 -2.66
N LEU A 68 1.05 4.19 -2.16
CA LEU A 68 2.18 3.33 -2.52
C LEU A 68 2.09 2.06 -1.66
N VAL A 69 1.70 0.95 -2.28
CA VAL A 69 1.74 -0.38 -1.65
C VAL A 69 3.18 -0.89 -1.74
N TRP A 70 3.83 -1.06 -0.59
CA TRP A 70 5.17 -1.65 -0.51
C TRP A 70 5.02 -3.12 -0.09
N CYS A 71 5.10 -4.03 -1.05
CA CYS A 71 5.32 -5.45 -0.74
C CYS A 71 6.76 -5.63 -0.22
N LEU A 72 6.97 -5.45 1.09
CA LEU A 72 8.18 -5.93 1.76
C LEU A 72 8.14 -7.46 1.88
N LYS A 73 8.34 -8.16 0.76
CA LYS A 73 9.13 -9.41 0.82
C LYS A 73 10.59 -8.96 0.73
N TYR A 74 11.50 -9.62 1.46
CA TYR A 74 12.93 -9.28 1.61
C TYR A 74 13.30 -8.28 2.73
N ILE A 75 12.97 -8.63 3.97
CA ILE A 75 13.95 -8.51 5.07
C ILE A 75 13.88 -9.82 5.86
N GLN A 76 14.50 -10.88 5.32
CA GLN A 76 15.02 -11.95 6.17
C GLN A 76 16.37 -11.46 6.68
N CYS A 77 16.43 -11.17 7.98
CA CYS A 77 17.66 -11.29 8.75
C CYS A 77 17.70 -12.69 9.36
#